data_AF-A0A849AH39-F1
#
_entry.id   AF-A0A849AH39-F1
#
_cell.length_a   1.000
_cell.length_b   1.000
_cell.length_c   1.000
_cell.angle_alpha   90.00
_cell.angle_beta   90.00
_cell.angle_gamma   90.00
#
_symmetry.space_group_name_H-M   'P 1'
#
loop_
_entity.id
_entity.type
_entity.pdbx_description
1 polymer ?
#
loop_
_entity_poly.entity_id
_entity_poly.type
_entity_poly.pdbx_seq_one_letter_code
_entity_poly.pdbx_strand_id
1 'polypeptide(L)'
;MSHPSEKGLDTASPSGSASSTSVGDPQVERDLDPAFHELTPLQPSSEPYTEQQLAQLNADSDAIIARYPVKRSALLPMLHLVQSIDGYVTGRGVTFCAEKLDLTDADVAGVATFYTQYKRHPNGEYTVGVCTNTLCAIMGGDLIFDAVSEHLGIGHDETTEDGKVTLERVECNAACDYAPVVMANWEFVDNQTPESAIRLVDDLRAGKPVRPTRGPDRVCTFKQVSRTLAGFPDGLADEGVGAGGPSLEGLKLAKEKGWHAPRSADEVSEQDQAQTSGADANPQPGEEFSSADSDGSVPPAKEAE
;
A
#
# COMPACT_ATOMS: atom_id res chain seq x y z
N MET A 1 14.37 89.10 -7.80
CA MET A 1 12.93 89.28 -7.56
C MET A 1 12.48 88.10 -6.71
N SER A 2 12.67 88.19 -5.40
CA SER A 2 11.64 88.58 -4.41
C SER A 2 10.84 87.36 -3.94
N HIS A 3 11.22 86.83 -2.77
CA HIS A 3 10.28 86.16 -1.87
C HIS A 3 9.11 87.12 -1.53
N PRO A 4 7.96 86.55 -1.19
CA PRO A 4 7.54 86.52 0.22
C PRO A 4 7.01 85.12 0.61
N SER A 5 7.34 84.54 1.77
CA SER A 5 7.08 84.94 3.17
C SER A 5 5.62 84.77 3.61
N GLU A 6 5.40 83.64 4.29
CA GLU A 6 4.66 83.40 5.55
C GLU A 6 3.46 84.25 5.96
N LYS A 7 2.38 83.54 6.35
CA LYS A 7 1.60 83.68 7.61
C LYS A 7 0.96 82.30 7.86
N GLY A 8 0.96 81.67 9.04
CA GLY A 8 1.34 82.11 10.37
C GLY A 8 1.44 80.91 11.33
N LEU A 9 1.69 81.28 12.57
CA LEU A 9 2.45 80.60 13.62
C LEU A 9 1.51 80.03 14.71
N ASP A 10 1.94 78.92 15.33
CA ASP A 10 1.66 78.44 16.71
C ASP A 10 0.19 78.12 17.12
N THR A 11 -0.15 77.12 17.96
CA THR A 11 0.58 76.26 18.92
C THR A 11 -0.35 75.14 19.40
N ALA A 12 0.27 74.13 20.05
CA ALA A 12 -0.25 73.23 21.09
C ALA A 12 -0.74 71.82 20.67
N SER A 13 0.14 70.84 20.92
CA SER A 13 -0.15 69.39 21.02
C SER A 13 -1.07 69.07 22.20
N PRO A 14 -1.68 67.87 22.19
CA PRO A 14 -1.24 66.89 23.18
C PRO A 14 -1.08 65.47 22.63
N SER A 15 0.06 64.88 22.99
CA SER A 15 0.29 63.47 23.36
C SER A 15 -0.68 62.38 22.87
N GLY A 16 -0.18 61.50 22.00
CA GLY A 16 -0.72 60.16 21.76
C GLY A 16 0.37 59.28 21.15
N SER A 17 0.88 58.34 21.94
CA SER A 17 1.97 57.43 21.61
C SER A 17 1.69 56.54 20.39
N ALA A 18 2.68 56.41 19.53
CA ALA A 18 2.70 55.50 18.40
C ALA A 18 2.63 54.03 18.83
N SER A 19 1.90 53.22 18.08
CA SER A 19 2.01 51.75 18.08
C SER A 19 1.94 51.29 16.64
N SER A 20 3.09 50.89 16.09
CA SER A 20 3.23 50.23 14.80
C SER A 20 2.54 48.86 14.85
N THR A 21 1.47 48.67 14.10
CA THR A 21 0.89 47.36 13.88
C THR A 21 1.75 46.58 12.89
N SER A 22 2.43 45.55 13.40
CA SER A 22 3.01 44.48 12.60
C SER A 22 1.89 43.75 11.86
N VAL A 23 2.01 43.63 10.54
CA VAL A 23 1.14 42.74 9.75
C VAL A 23 1.50 41.30 10.14
N GLY A 24 0.63 40.65 10.90
CA GLY A 24 0.75 39.26 11.29
C GLY A 24 0.41 38.34 10.13
N ASP A 25 1.24 37.31 9.97
CA ASP A 25 1.02 36.15 9.10
C ASP A 25 -0.34 35.52 9.45
N PRO A 26 -1.27 35.30 8.49
CA PRO A 26 -2.54 34.67 8.80
C PRO A 26 -2.27 33.23 9.22
N GLN A 27 -2.60 32.93 10.48
CA GLN A 27 -2.57 31.57 11.00
C GLN A 27 -3.49 30.71 10.14
N VAL A 28 -2.90 29.84 9.32
CA VAL A 28 -3.60 28.68 8.79
C VAL A 28 -3.79 27.75 9.99
N GLU A 29 -4.89 27.93 10.73
CA GLU A 29 -5.40 26.87 11.60
C GLU A 29 -5.63 25.66 10.69
N ARG A 30 -4.73 24.67 10.77
CA ARG A 30 -5.02 23.33 10.28
C ARG A 30 -6.08 22.79 11.22
N ASP A 31 -7.34 23.03 10.87
CA ASP A 31 -8.46 22.27 11.41
C ASP A 31 -8.13 20.79 11.23
N LEU A 32 -7.67 20.16 12.31
CA LEU A 32 -7.54 18.72 12.37
C LEU A 32 -8.97 18.20 12.33
N ASP A 33 -9.35 17.63 11.18
CA ASP A 33 -10.64 17.00 10.99
C ASP A 33 -10.88 16.00 12.14
N PRO A 34 -11.93 16.21 12.98
CA PRO A 34 -12.25 15.34 14.11
C PRO A 34 -12.43 13.86 13.72
N ALA A 35 -12.79 13.60 12.46
CA ALA A 35 -12.95 12.24 11.94
C ALA A 35 -11.66 11.42 12.03
N PHE A 36 -10.49 12.03 11.93
CA PHE A 36 -9.22 11.30 12.07
C PHE A 36 -9.08 10.66 13.44
N HIS A 37 -9.55 11.31 14.52
CA HIS A 37 -9.44 10.77 15.88
C HIS A 37 -10.50 9.72 16.20
N GLU A 38 -11.68 9.79 15.61
CA GLU A 38 -12.74 8.77 15.77
C GLU A 38 -12.44 7.47 15.01
N LEU A 39 -11.66 7.57 13.92
CA LEU A 39 -11.09 6.42 13.22
C LEU A 39 -9.78 5.93 13.85
N THR A 40 -9.24 6.62 14.87
CA THR A 40 -7.94 6.29 15.49
C THR A 40 -7.96 5.07 16.43
N PRO A 41 -8.99 4.77 17.24
CA PRO A 41 -8.93 3.56 18.04
C PRO A 41 -9.23 2.35 17.16
N LEU A 42 -8.30 1.38 17.17
CA LEU A 42 -8.62 0.00 16.85
C LEU A 42 -9.92 -0.35 17.57
N GLN A 43 -10.92 -0.86 16.86
CA GLN A 43 -12.17 -1.16 17.51
C GLN A 43 -11.93 -2.16 18.66
N PRO A 44 -12.34 -1.81 19.90
CA PRO A 44 -12.12 -2.66 21.05
C PRO A 44 -13.01 -3.89 20.90
N SER A 45 -12.42 -5.00 20.52
CA SER A 45 -13.02 -6.32 20.68
C SER A 45 -12.42 -6.94 21.93
N SER A 46 -13.22 -7.08 22.98
CA SER A 46 -12.85 -7.69 24.25
C SER A 46 -13.31 -9.16 24.37
N GLU A 47 -14.03 -9.66 23.37
CA GLU A 47 -14.48 -11.05 23.36
C GLU A 47 -13.28 -11.99 23.18
N PRO A 48 -13.08 -12.98 24.06
CA PRO A 48 -11.96 -13.90 23.94
C PRO A 48 -12.11 -14.77 22.68
N TYR A 49 -10.98 -15.21 22.13
CA TYR A 49 -10.99 -16.23 21.09
C TYR A 49 -11.61 -17.53 21.63
N THR A 50 -12.37 -18.23 20.79
CA THR A 50 -12.76 -19.62 21.09
C THR A 50 -11.52 -20.50 21.24
N GLU A 51 -11.64 -21.62 21.97
CA GLU A 51 -10.52 -22.55 22.17
C GLU A 51 -9.90 -23.01 20.84
N GLN A 52 -10.74 -23.27 19.82
CA GLN A 52 -10.29 -23.67 18.49
C GLN A 52 -9.52 -22.54 17.78
N GLN A 53 -10.03 -21.30 17.82
CA GLN A 53 -9.34 -20.15 17.22
C GLN A 53 -8.00 -19.88 17.91
N LEU A 54 -7.98 -19.93 19.23
CA LEU A 54 -6.76 -19.70 20.01
C LEU A 54 -5.71 -20.79 19.75
N ALA A 55 -6.12 -22.06 19.65
CA ALA A 55 -5.22 -23.15 19.29
C ALA A 55 -4.62 -22.95 17.89
N GLN A 56 -5.44 -22.56 16.91
CA GLN A 56 -4.98 -22.28 15.55
C GLN A 56 -4.02 -21.08 15.51
N LEU A 57 -4.39 -19.97 16.17
CA LEU A 57 -3.55 -18.77 16.27
C LEU A 57 -2.21 -19.08 16.91
N ASN A 58 -2.19 -19.87 17.99
CA ASN A 58 -0.95 -20.28 18.63
C ASN A 58 -0.06 -21.07 17.66
N ALA A 59 -0.59 -22.12 17.03
CA ALA A 59 0.19 -22.95 16.11
C ALA A 59 0.74 -22.14 14.91
N ASP A 60 -0.10 -21.30 14.30
CA ASP A 60 0.30 -20.47 13.16
C ASP A 60 1.30 -19.38 13.58
N SER A 61 1.09 -18.74 14.74
CA SER A 61 2.01 -17.72 15.26
C SER A 61 3.40 -18.28 15.52
N ASP A 62 3.49 -19.47 16.11
CA ASP A 62 4.78 -20.12 16.39
C ASP A 62 5.52 -20.44 15.09
N ALA A 63 4.79 -20.86 14.04
CA ALA A 63 5.34 -21.09 12.72
C ALA A 63 5.84 -19.81 12.02
N ILE A 64 5.13 -18.68 12.19
CA ILE A 64 5.58 -17.38 11.68
C ILE A 64 6.84 -16.93 12.43
N ILE A 65 6.83 -16.97 13.77
CA ILE A 65 7.94 -16.52 14.61
C ILE A 65 9.22 -17.29 14.29
N ALA A 66 9.11 -18.60 14.04
CA ALA A 66 10.25 -19.46 13.71
C ALA A 66 10.99 -19.05 12.41
N ARG A 67 10.39 -18.23 11.53
CA ARG A 67 11.03 -17.73 10.30
C ARG A 67 12.03 -16.61 10.56
N TYR A 68 12.01 -16.01 11.76
CA TYR A 68 12.80 -14.82 12.06
C TYR A 68 13.79 -15.07 13.19
N PRO A 69 15.04 -14.56 13.09
CA PRO A 69 16.00 -14.65 14.19
C PRO A 69 15.60 -13.79 15.39
N VAL A 70 14.78 -12.75 15.16
CA VAL A 70 14.25 -11.85 16.20
C VAL A 70 12.74 -11.85 16.08
N LYS A 71 12.04 -12.33 17.13
CA LYS A 71 10.57 -12.46 17.16
C LYS A 71 9.81 -11.20 16.75
N ARG A 72 10.30 -10.00 17.12
CA ARG A 72 9.61 -8.74 16.78
C ARG A 72 9.41 -8.56 15.27
N SER A 73 10.28 -9.14 14.45
CA SER A 73 10.20 -9.08 12.98
C SER A 73 8.99 -9.85 12.43
N ALA A 74 8.38 -10.73 13.23
CA ALA A 74 7.15 -11.44 12.89
C ALA A 74 5.89 -10.57 12.98
N LEU A 75 5.97 -9.33 13.47
CA LEU A 75 4.78 -8.51 13.75
C LEU A 75 3.89 -8.27 12.53
N LEU A 76 4.47 -7.97 11.37
CA LEU A 76 3.70 -7.71 10.15
C LEU A 76 2.86 -8.94 9.71
N PRO A 77 3.46 -10.13 9.49
CA PRO A 77 2.66 -11.31 9.15
C PRO A 77 1.73 -11.76 10.30
N MET A 78 2.06 -11.49 11.56
CA MET A 78 1.17 -11.74 12.70
C MET A 78 -0.11 -10.89 12.64
N LEU A 79 -0.02 -9.62 12.23
CA LEU A 79 -1.19 -8.77 12.04
C LEU A 79 -2.08 -9.27 10.88
N HIS A 80 -1.49 -9.75 9.79
CA HIS A 80 -2.25 -10.45 8.74
C HIS A 80 -2.89 -11.74 9.25
N LEU A 81 -2.21 -12.51 10.11
CA LEU A 81 -2.78 -13.71 10.73
C LEU A 81 -4.04 -13.36 11.56
N VAL A 82 -4.00 -12.28 12.36
CA VAL A 82 -5.17 -11.78 13.08
C VAL A 82 -6.31 -11.45 12.11
N GLN A 83 -6.04 -10.72 11.03
CA GLN A 83 -7.05 -10.40 10.01
C GLN A 83 -7.64 -11.64 9.34
N SER A 84 -6.87 -12.72 9.20
CA SER A 84 -7.38 -13.97 8.62
C SER A 84 -8.46 -14.64 9.48
N ILE A 85 -8.47 -14.36 10.78
CA ILE A 85 -9.48 -14.89 11.73
C ILE A 85 -10.58 -13.86 11.95
N ASP A 86 -10.21 -12.61 12.24
CA ASP A 86 -11.14 -11.57 12.69
C ASP A 86 -11.72 -10.75 11.53
N GLY A 87 -11.04 -10.69 10.38
CA GLY A 87 -11.41 -9.85 9.24
C GLY A 87 -10.86 -8.43 9.31
N TYR A 88 -10.21 -8.07 10.41
CA TYR A 88 -9.53 -6.80 10.66
C TYR A 88 -8.66 -6.96 11.92
N VAL A 89 -7.81 -5.98 12.23
CA VAL A 89 -6.99 -5.95 13.45
C VAL A 89 -7.84 -5.49 14.63
N THR A 90 -8.18 -6.43 15.50
CA THR A 90 -8.98 -6.21 16.72
C THR A 90 -8.11 -5.85 17.92
N GLY A 91 -8.70 -5.26 18.96
CA GLY A 91 -8.03 -5.06 20.26
C GLY A 91 -7.45 -6.36 20.84
N ARG A 92 -8.24 -7.45 20.89
CA ARG A 92 -7.76 -8.78 21.30
C ARG A 92 -6.61 -9.31 20.43
N GLY A 93 -6.62 -9.02 19.13
CA GLY A 93 -5.55 -9.41 18.22
C GLY A 93 -4.26 -8.63 18.48
N VAL A 94 -4.37 -7.36 18.83
CA VAL A 94 -3.24 -6.55 19.29
C VAL A 94 -2.62 -7.12 20.56
N THR A 95 -3.42 -7.38 21.59
CA THR A 95 -2.93 -7.97 22.83
C THR A 95 -2.30 -9.35 22.58
N PHE A 96 -2.92 -10.19 21.75
CA PHE A 96 -2.35 -11.49 21.35
C PHE A 96 -0.96 -11.34 20.71
N CYS A 97 -0.81 -10.44 19.74
CA CYS A 97 0.48 -10.17 19.10
C CYS A 97 1.51 -9.60 20.08
N ALA A 98 1.09 -8.71 20.98
CA ALA A 98 1.96 -8.12 22.00
C ALA A 98 2.52 -9.19 22.93
N GLU A 99 1.66 -10.06 23.47
CA GLU A 99 2.05 -11.18 24.32
C GLU A 99 2.97 -12.16 23.60
N LYS A 100 2.63 -12.58 22.36
CA LYS A 100 3.43 -13.54 21.59
C LYS A 100 4.83 -13.04 21.24
N LEU A 101 4.99 -11.74 21.07
CA LEU A 101 6.24 -11.14 20.59
C LEU A 101 7.02 -10.43 21.70
N ASP A 102 6.61 -10.55 22.97
CA ASP A 102 6.93 -9.67 24.12
C ASP A 102 7.15 -8.20 23.69
N LEU A 103 6.10 -7.62 23.12
CA LEU A 103 5.97 -6.20 22.80
C LEU A 103 4.90 -5.56 23.69
N THR A 104 4.80 -4.23 23.67
CA THR A 104 3.65 -3.56 24.28
C THR A 104 2.48 -3.47 23.29
N ASP A 105 1.25 -3.40 23.80
CA ASP A 105 0.06 -3.10 22.97
C ASP A 105 0.25 -1.80 22.17
N ALA A 106 0.97 -0.82 22.73
CA ALA A 106 1.26 0.43 22.06
C ALA A 106 2.20 0.27 20.86
N ASP A 107 3.23 -0.58 20.95
CA ASP A 107 4.11 -0.88 19.82
C ASP A 107 3.33 -1.53 18.66
N VAL A 108 2.47 -2.49 19.00
CA VAL A 108 1.64 -3.22 18.03
C VAL A 108 0.61 -2.29 17.40
N ALA A 109 -0.09 -1.49 18.21
CA ALA A 109 -1.06 -0.52 17.71
C ALA A 109 -0.39 0.55 16.83
N GLY A 110 0.82 1.00 17.17
CA GLY A 110 1.61 1.92 16.35
C GLY A 110 1.88 1.35 14.95
N VAL A 111 2.23 0.07 14.84
CA VAL A 111 2.44 -0.59 13.54
C VAL A 111 1.12 -0.81 12.79
N ALA A 112 0.06 -1.24 13.50
CA ALA A 112 -1.26 -1.48 12.90
C ALA A 112 -1.90 -0.21 12.35
N THR A 113 -1.57 0.96 12.91
CA THR A 113 -2.04 2.28 12.43
C THR A 113 -1.13 2.90 11.38
N PHE A 114 0.12 2.46 11.28
CA PHE A 114 1.07 2.98 10.31
C PHE A 114 0.85 2.43 8.89
N TYR A 115 0.58 1.13 8.76
CA TYR A 115 0.37 0.50 7.46
C TYR A 115 -1.12 0.40 7.11
N THR A 116 -1.51 0.95 5.96
CA THR A 116 -2.90 0.97 5.45
C THR A 116 -3.47 -0.42 5.12
N GLN A 117 -2.62 -1.44 5.03
CA GLN A 117 -3.00 -2.83 4.80
C GLN A 117 -3.70 -3.46 6.00
N TYR A 118 -3.50 -2.90 7.19
CA TYR A 118 -4.13 -3.36 8.42
C TYR A 118 -5.43 -2.60 8.66
N LYS A 119 -6.56 -3.28 8.49
CA LYS A 119 -7.89 -2.73 8.70
C LYS A 119 -8.16 -2.63 10.20
N ARG A 120 -8.71 -1.50 10.64
CA ARG A 120 -8.83 -1.16 12.08
C ARG A 120 -10.27 -1.19 12.59
N HIS A 121 -11.20 -1.41 11.68
CA HIS A 121 -12.63 -1.59 11.88
C HIS A 121 -13.10 -2.76 11.00
N PRO A 122 -14.34 -3.25 11.21
CA PRO A 122 -14.92 -4.27 10.35
C PRO A 122 -14.72 -3.93 8.87
N ASN A 123 -14.19 -4.91 8.14
CA ASN A 123 -13.94 -4.85 6.70
C ASN A 123 -14.84 -5.86 6.01
N GLY A 124 -15.23 -5.56 4.79
CA GLY A 124 -16.04 -6.42 3.96
C GLY A 124 -15.34 -7.72 3.60
N GLU A 125 -16.11 -8.65 3.02
CA GLU A 125 -15.56 -9.86 2.43
C GLU A 125 -14.54 -9.55 1.32
N TYR A 126 -14.72 -8.42 0.63
CA TYR A 126 -13.84 -7.89 -0.41
C TYR A 126 -13.49 -6.42 -0.16
N THR A 127 -12.20 -6.11 0.01
CA THR A 127 -11.69 -4.74 -0.10
C THR A 127 -11.41 -4.44 -1.56
N VAL A 128 -12.14 -3.46 -2.10
CA VAL A 128 -12.01 -3.00 -3.48
C VAL A 128 -11.34 -1.63 -3.48
N GLY A 129 -10.10 -1.58 -3.96
CA GLY A 129 -9.29 -0.37 -4.01
C GLY A 129 -9.17 0.18 -5.44
N VAL A 130 -9.54 1.43 -5.66
CA VAL A 130 -9.36 2.12 -6.95
C VAL A 130 -8.11 2.99 -6.87
N CYS A 131 -7.14 2.76 -7.76
CA CYS A 131 -5.93 3.60 -7.81
C CYS A 131 -6.30 4.99 -8.32
N THR A 132 -6.06 6.01 -7.49
CA THR A 132 -6.29 7.44 -7.83
C THR A 132 -4.99 8.24 -7.88
N ASN A 133 -3.84 7.57 -7.92
CA ASN A 133 -2.56 8.25 -8.10
C ASN A 133 -2.38 8.70 -9.58
N THR A 134 -1.43 9.58 -9.83
CA THR A 134 -1.30 10.47 -11.01
C THR A 134 -1.69 9.84 -12.34
N LEU A 135 -1.10 8.69 -12.71
CA LEU A 135 -1.42 8.10 -14.02
C LEU A 135 -2.84 7.54 -14.06
N CYS A 136 -3.27 6.82 -13.03
CA CYS A 136 -4.65 6.30 -13.00
C CYS A 136 -5.66 7.45 -12.95
N ALA A 137 -5.40 8.52 -12.18
CA ALA A 137 -6.22 9.73 -12.16
C ALA A 137 -6.40 10.32 -13.57
N ILE A 138 -5.30 10.51 -14.32
CA ILE A 138 -5.33 10.98 -15.71
C ILE A 138 -6.16 10.05 -16.61
N MET A 139 -6.05 8.74 -16.38
CA MET A 139 -6.76 7.73 -17.15
C MET A 139 -8.22 7.52 -16.71
N GLY A 140 -8.71 8.21 -15.68
CA GLY A 140 -10.09 8.15 -15.20
C GLY A 140 -10.31 7.39 -13.89
N GLY A 141 -9.28 7.16 -13.09
CA GLY A 141 -9.37 6.49 -11.78
C GLY A 141 -10.31 7.18 -10.81
N ASP A 142 -10.31 8.52 -10.75
CA ASP A 142 -11.26 9.28 -9.93
C ASP A 142 -12.71 9.06 -10.38
N LEU A 143 -12.95 9.03 -11.70
CA LEU A 143 -14.28 8.76 -12.26
C LEU A 143 -14.76 7.35 -11.91
N ILE A 144 -13.85 6.37 -11.90
CA ILE A 144 -14.17 5.00 -11.48
C ILE A 144 -14.55 4.97 -10.00
N PHE A 145 -13.76 5.61 -9.14
CA PHE A 145 -14.05 5.65 -7.71
C PHE A 145 -15.42 6.29 -7.46
N ASP A 146 -15.67 7.46 -8.04
CA ASP A 146 -16.92 8.19 -7.82
C ASP A 146 -18.14 7.40 -8.31
N ALA A 147 -18.04 6.74 -9.48
CA ALA A 147 -19.13 5.92 -10.00
C ALA A 147 -19.42 4.69 -9.13
N VAL A 148 -18.39 4.01 -8.63
CA VAL A 148 -18.56 2.86 -7.72
C VAL A 148 -19.09 3.30 -6.36
N SER A 149 -18.59 4.43 -5.84
CA SER A 149 -19.04 5.03 -4.58
C SER A 149 -20.53 5.40 -4.65
N GLU A 150 -20.97 6.07 -5.73
CA GLU A 150 -22.37 6.40 -5.96
C GLU A 150 -23.25 5.14 -6.07
N HIS A 151 -22.78 4.14 -6.83
CA HIS A 151 -23.52 2.89 -7.03
C HIS A 151 -23.70 2.09 -5.74
N LEU A 152 -22.67 2.02 -4.89
CA LEU A 152 -22.72 1.30 -3.62
C LEU A 152 -23.32 2.12 -2.48
N GLY A 153 -23.39 3.45 -2.62
CA GLY A 153 -23.86 4.37 -1.58
C GLY A 153 -22.91 4.51 -0.39
N ILE A 154 -21.60 4.27 -0.60
CA ILE A 154 -20.56 4.31 0.44
C ILE A 154 -19.35 5.13 -0.03
N GLY A 155 -18.66 5.75 0.91
CA GLY A 155 -17.44 6.54 0.70
C GLY A 155 -16.15 5.72 0.76
N HIS A 156 -15.03 6.44 0.95
CA HIS A 156 -13.73 5.83 1.17
C HIS A 156 -13.66 5.19 2.57
N ASP A 157 -13.13 3.96 2.64
CA ASP A 157 -12.92 3.17 3.86
C ASP A 157 -14.24 2.80 4.56
N GLU A 158 -15.35 2.89 3.83
CA GLU A 158 -16.67 2.46 4.27
C GLU A 158 -17.03 1.09 3.69
N THR A 159 -17.92 0.38 4.37
CA THR A 159 -18.35 -0.98 4.00
C THR A 159 -19.85 -1.00 3.74
N THR A 160 -20.27 -1.73 2.70
CA THR A 160 -21.69 -1.92 2.38
C THR A 160 -22.46 -2.58 3.53
N GLU A 161 -23.75 -2.29 3.67
CA GLU A 161 -24.60 -2.84 4.76
C GLU A 161 -24.65 -4.38 4.79
N ASP A 162 -24.49 -5.03 3.62
CA ASP A 162 -24.44 -6.49 3.49
C ASP A 162 -23.08 -7.09 3.90
N GLY A 163 -22.10 -6.26 4.30
CA GLY A 163 -20.76 -6.65 4.73
C GLY A 163 -19.89 -7.23 3.60
N LYS A 164 -20.26 -7.01 2.33
CA LYS A 164 -19.56 -7.63 1.20
C LYS A 164 -18.40 -6.81 0.68
N VAL A 165 -18.55 -5.49 0.51
CA VAL A 165 -17.54 -4.66 -0.14
C VAL A 165 -17.14 -3.50 0.77
N THR A 166 -15.83 -3.35 1.00
CA THR A 166 -15.23 -2.10 1.50
C THR A 166 -14.57 -1.38 0.34
N LEU A 167 -14.84 -0.09 0.17
CA LEU A 167 -14.36 0.69 -0.98
C LEU A 167 -13.23 1.63 -0.58
N GLU A 168 -12.10 1.59 -1.29
CA GLU A 168 -10.93 2.43 -0.99
C GLU A 168 -10.44 3.24 -2.18
N ARG A 169 -10.07 4.50 -1.93
CA ARG A 169 -9.11 5.21 -2.77
C ARG A 169 -7.74 4.70 -2.36
N VAL A 170 -7.01 4.10 -3.29
CA VAL A 170 -5.66 3.61 -3.02
C VAL A 170 -4.63 4.43 -3.79
N GLU A 171 -3.44 4.51 -3.20
CA GLU A 171 -2.27 5.13 -3.81
C GLU A 171 -1.69 4.25 -4.94
N CYS A 172 -0.49 4.58 -5.40
CA CYS A 172 0.16 3.89 -6.51
C CYS A 172 0.26 2.38 -6.27
N ASN A 173 -0.43 1.61 -7.11
CA ASN A 173 -0.41 0.16 -7.17
C ASN A 173 0.73 -0.43 -8.04
N ALA A 174 1.63 0.42 -8.54
CA ALA A 174 2.76 0.04 -9.40
C ALA A 174 2.38 -0.74 -10.69
N ALA A 175 1.14 -0.62 -11.17
CA ALA A 175 0.61 -1.26 -12.38
C ALA A 175 0.25 -0.24 -13.47
N CYS A 176 1.10 0.78 -13.63
CA CYS A 176 0.86 1.96 -14.46
C CYS A 176 0.65 1.65 -15.95
N ASP A 177 1.31 0.61 -16.45
CA ASP A 177 1.18 0.08 -17.80
C ASP A 177 -0.20 -0.55 -18.10
N TYR A 178 -1.05 -0.69 -17.07
CA TYR A 178 -2.40 -1.24 -17.13
C TYR A 178 -3.49 -0.28 -16.62
N ALA A 179 -3.14 0.99 -16.40
CA ALA A 179 -4.06 1.99 -15.86
C ALA A 179 -5.33 2.17 -16.74
N PRO A 180 -6.52 2.41 -16.14
CA PRO A 180 -6.80 2.47 -14.70
C PRO A 180 -6.87 1.09 -14.03
N VAL A 181 -6.35 1.00 -12.81
CA VAL A 181 -6.25 -0.26 -12.05
C VAL A 181 -7.17 -0.24 -10.84
N VAL A 182 -7.99 -1.28 -10.71
CA VAL A 182 -8.74 -1.61 -9.50
C VAL A 182 -8.13 -2.87 -8.90
N MET A 183 -8.12 -2.95 -7.57
CA MET A 183 -7.67 -4.11 -6.82
C MET A 183 -8.83 -4.69 -6.04
N ALA A 184 -9.01 -6.00 -6.04
CA ALA A 184 -9.95 -6.68 -5.15
C ALA A 184 -9.17 -7.69 -4.30
N ASN A 185 -9.04 -7.44 -2.99
CA ASN A 185 -8.27 -8.29 -2.07
C ASN A 185 -6.88 -8.68 -2.62
N TRP A 186 -6.06 -7.69 -2.98
CA TRP A 186 -4.71 -7.85 -3.56
C TRP A 186 -4.64 -8.42 -4.98
N GLU A 187 -5.77 -8.74 -5.59
CA GLU A 187 -5.80 -9.17 -6.98
C GLU A 187 -6.05 -8.00 -7.94
N PHE A 188 -5.28 -7.96 -9.03
CA PHE A 188 -5.32 -6.87 -9.99
C PHE A 188 -6.42 -7.06 -11.04
N VAL A 189 -7.29 -6.07 -11.12
CA VAL A 189 -8.29 -5.92 -12.18
C VAL A 189 -7.94 -4.68 -12.99
N ASP A 190 -7.27 -4.92 -14.11
CA ASP A 190 -6.65 -3.90 -14.95
C ASP A 190 -7.61 -3.30 -16.00
N ASN A 191 -7.20 -2.19 -16.63
CA ASN A 191 -7.91 -1.52 -17.73
C ASN A 191 -9.40 -1.25 -17.43
N GLN A 192 -9.69 -0.85 -16.20
CA GLN A 192 -11.07 -0.68 -15.74
C GLN A 192 -11.70 0.60 -16.29
N THR A 193 -13.01 0.53 -16.47
CA THR A 193 -13.90 1.66 -16.71
C THR A 193 -14.92 1.74 -15.57
N PRO A 194 -15.66 2.86 -15.42
CA PRO A 194 -16.74 2.95 -14.44
C PRO A 194 -17.72 1.77 -14.53
N GLU A 195 -18.13 1.40 -15.74
CA GLU A 195 -19.08 0.32 -15.97
C GLU A 195 -18.49 -1.06 -15.63
N SER A 196 -17.20 -1.30 -15.91
CA SER A 196 -16.58 -2.58 -15.56
C SER A 196 -16.33 -2.71 -14.06
N ALA A 197 -15.98 -1.62 -13.38
CA ALA A 197 -15.78 -1.61 -11.94
C ALA A 197 -17.11 -1.78 -11.18
N ILE A 198 -18.21 -1.20 -11.66
CA ILE A 198 -19.55 -1.45 -11.12
C ILE A 198 -19.92 -2.93 -11.26
N ARG A 199 -19.73 -3.52 -12.45
CA ARG A 199 -19.98 -4.96 -12.63
C ARG A 199 -19.11 -5.82 -11.71
N LEU A 200 -17.84 -5.45 -11.53
CA LEU A 200 -16.92 -6.15 -10.63
C LEU A 200 -17.51 -6.21 -9.20
N VAL A 201 -17.92 -5.07 -8.63
CA VAL A 201 -18.47 -5.05 -7.27
C VAL A 201 -19.81 -5.79 -7.17
N ASP A 202 -20.67 -5.71 -8.20
CA ASP A 202 -21.93 -6.45 -8.24
C ASP A 202 -21.70 -7.97 -8.30
N ASP A 203 -20.75 -8.41 -9.10
CA ASP A 203 -20.40 -9.83 -9.23
C ASP A 203 -19.82 -10.38 -7.92
N LEU A 204 -18.94 -9.61 -7.24
CA LEU A 204 -18.42 -9.95 -5.92
C LEU A 204 -19.55 -10.05 -4.87
N ARG A 205 -20.44 -9.06 -4.82
CA ARG A 205 -21.59 -9.06 -3.89
C ARG A 205 -22.55 -10.22 -4.14
N ALA A 206 -22.75 -10.59 -5.40
CA ALA A 206 -23.56 -11.73 -5.80
C ALA A 206 -22.87 -13.09 -5.60
N GLY A 207 -21.59 -13.11 -5.17
CA GLY A 207 -20.81 -14.33 -4.99
C GLY A 207 -20.49 -15.05 -6.31
N LYS A 208 -20.49 -14.32 -7.43
CA LYS A 208 -20.07 -14.89 -8.71
C LYS A 208 -18.54 -14.99 -8.74
N PRO A 209 -17.99 -16.05 -9.37
CA PRO A 209 -16.54 -16.14 -9.57
C PRO A 209 -16.03 -14.94 -10.37
N VAL A 210 -15.14 -14.16 -9.77
CA VAL A 210 -14.41 -13.07 -10.44
C VAL A 210 -12.99 -13.55 -10.68
N ARG A 211 -12.54 -13.41 -11.94
CA ARG A 211 -11.18 -13.69 -12.36
C ARG A 211 -10.42 -12.38 -12.51
N PRO A 212 -9.33 -12.14 -11.77
CA PRO A 212 -8.49 -10.97 -11.97
C PRO A 212 -7.79 -11.00 -13.34
N THR A 213 -7.35 -9.83 -13.81
CA THR A 213 -6.67 -9.73 -15.11
C THR A 213 -5.28 -10.35 -15.05
N ARG A 214 -4.64 -10.29 -13.88
CA ARG A 214 -3.35 -10.90 -13.57
C ARG A 214 -3.43 -11.57 -12.20
N GLY A 215 -2.74 -12.70 -12.06
CA GLY A 215 -2.80 -13.54 -10.87
C GLY A 215 -3.69 -14.77 -11.06
N PRO A 216 -4.16 -15.37 -9.94
CA PRO A 216 -4.89 -16.64 -9.94
C PRO A 216 -6.26 -16.55 -10.59
N ASP A 217 -6.86 -17.70 -10.91
CA ASP A 217 -8.12 -17.75 -11.65
C ASP A 217 -9.36 -17.29 -10.84
N ARG A 218 -9.17 -16.87 -9.57
CA ARG A 218 -10.22 -16.38 -8.69
C ARG A 218 -9.74 -15.31 -7.71
N VAL A 219 -10.61 -14.36 -7.37
CA VAL A 219 -10.44 -13.49 -6.21
C VAL A 219 -10.85 -14.23 -4.93
N CYS A 220 -9.97 -14.26 -3.92
CA CYS A 220 -10.28 -14.84 -2.62
C CYS A 220 -10.86 -13.80 -1.65
N THR A 221 -11.45 -14.25 -0.53
CA THR A 221 -12.00 -13.34 0.49
C THR A 221 -10.89 -12.65 1.28
N PHE A 222 -11.21 -11.56 1.98
CA PHE A 222 -10.23 -10.77 2.75
C PHE A 222 -9.53 -11.62 3.83
N LYS A 223 -10.27 -12.55 4.45
CA LYS A 223 -9.70 -13.49 5.42
C LYS A 223 -8.75 -14.50 4.78
N GLN A 224 -9.07 -14.98 3.59
CA GLN A 224 -8.23 -15.92 2.84
C GLN A 224 -6.94 -15.24 2.37
N VAL A 225 -7.02 -14.08 1.72
CA VAL A 225 -5.81 -13.35 1.31
C VAL A 225 -4.97 -12.95 2.51
N SER A 226 -5.58 -12.55 3.64
CA SER A 226 -4.84 -12.25 4.87
C SER A 226 -4.09 -13.47 5.40
N ARG A 227 -4.63 -14.68 5.23
CA ARG A 227 -3.91 -15.92 5.57
C ARG A 227 -2.71 -16.12 4.65
N THR A 228 -2.88 -15.90 3.35
CA THR A 228 -1.78 -15.97 2.37
C THR A 228 -0.68 -14.95 2.70
N LEU A 229 -1.05 -13.71 3.02
CA LEU A 229 -0.13 -12.62 3.41
C LEU A 229 0.56 -12.86 4.77
N ALA A 230 -0.03 -13.64 5.67
CA ALA A 230 0.63 -14.14 6.87
C ALA A 230 1.72 -15.22 6.56
N GLY A 231 1.87 -15.58 5.28
CA GLY A 231 2.84 -16.54 4.78
C GLY A 231 2.37 -17.97 4.88
N PHE A 232 1.06 -18.22 4.74
CA PHE A 232 0.50 -19.57 4.57
C PHE A 232 -0.05 -19.71 3.15
N PRO A 233 0.74 -20.28 2.21
CA PRO A 233 0.36 -20.34 0.81
C PRO A 233 -0.99 -21.04 0.59
N ASP A 234 -1.77 -20.52 -0.34
CA ASP A 234 -3.03 -21.09 -0.81
C ASP A 234 -2.86 -22.02 -2.04
N GLY A 235 -1.63 -22.15 -2.53
CA GLY A 235 -1.27 -22.97 -3.69
C GLY A 235 -1.51 -22.30 -5.03
N LEU A 236 -1.80 -21.00 -5.06
CA LEU A 236 -2.16 -20.28 -6.29
C LEU A 236 -1.04 -19.38 -6.85
N ALA A 237 0.13 -19.34 -6.19
CA ALA A 237 1.22 -18.40 -6.50
C ALA A 237 1.75 -18.52 -7.94
N ASP A 238 1.68 -19.71 -8.55
CA ASP A 238 2.17 -19.98 -9.91
C ASP A 238 1.08 -19.85 -10.99
N GLU A 239 -0.13 -19.42 -10.62
CA GLU A 239 -1.20 -19.16 -11.56
C GLU A 239 -1.09 -17.78 -12.23
N GLY A 240 -1.67 -17.64 -13.41
CA GLY A 240 -1.74 -16.38 -14.14
C GLY A 240 -0.52 -16.10 -15.03
N VAL A 241 -0.39 -14.85 -15.43
CA VAL A 241 0.71 -14.37 -16.30
C VAL A 241 1.67 -13.52 -15.48
N GLY A 242 2.97 -13.86 -15.49
CA GLY A 242 3.98 -13.15 -14.71
C GLY A 242 4.21 -11.71 -15.19
N ALA A 243 4.52 -11.54 -16.48
CA ALA A 243 4.62 -10.22 -17.12
C ALA A 243 3.67 -10.20 -18.33
N GLY A 244 2.73 -9.25 -18.36
CA GLY A 244 1.81 -9.15 -19.48
C GLY A 244 2.36 -8.34 -20.65
N GLY A 245 1.58 -8.26 -21.72
CA GLY A 245 2.00 -7.66 -22.99
C GLY A 245 2.58 -6.24 -22.88
N PRO A 246 1.87 -5.27 -22.27
CA PRO A 246 2.37 -3.91 -22.05
C PRO A 246 3.74 -3.83 -21.37
N SER A 247 3.96 -4.58 -20.29
CA SER A 247 5.24 -4.58 -19.57
C SER A 247 6.41 -5.09 -20.42
N LEU A 248 6.13 -5.99 -21.37
CA LEU A 248 7.13 -6.63 -22.22
C LEU A 248 7.45 -5.85 -23.50
N GLU A 249 6.79 -4.73 -23.77
CA GLU A 249 6.92 -4.04 -25.05
C GLU A 249 8.33 -3.48 -25.28
N GLY A 250 8.95 -2.93 -24.24
CA GLY A 250 10.35 -2.49 -24.29
C GLY A 250 11.32 -3.65 -24.60
N LEU A 251 11.09 -4.83 -24.04
CA LEU A 251 11.91 -6.02 -24.28
C LEU A 251 11.79 -6.52 -25.72
N LYS A 252 10.57 -6.55 -26.27
CA LYS A 252 10.34 -6.92 -27.68
C LYS A 252 11.10 -5.98 -28.61
N LEU A 253 10.95 -4.67 -28.42
CA LEU A 253 11.62 -3.65 -29.23
C LEU A 253 13.14 -3.76 -29.15
N ALA A 254 13.68 -4.02 -27.95
CA ALA A 254 15.10 -4.21 -27.75
C ALA A 254 15.63 -5.42 -28.55
N LYS A 255 14.93 -6.56 -28.51
CA LYS A 255 15.28 -7.76 -29.28
C LYS A 255 15.22 -7.51 -30.78
N GLU A 256 14.16 -6.87 -31.28
CA GLU A 256 14.00 -6.55 -32.70
C GLU A 256 15.13 -5.66 -33.23
N LYS A 257 15.64 -4.74 -32.40
CA LYS A 257 16.71 -3.80 -32.78
C LYS A 257 18.11 -4.28 -32.42
N GLY A 258 18.26 -5.46 -31.82
CA GLY A 258 19.54 -5.93 -31.31
C GLY A 258 20.15 -5.00 -30.25
N TRP A 259 19.31 -4.34 -29.45
CA TRP A 259 19.78 -3.48 -28.36
C TRP A 259 20.22 -4.34 -27.19
N HIS A 260 21.42 -4.06 -26.71
CA HIS A 260 22.00 -4.68 -25.52
C HIS A 260 22.49 -3.59 -24.58
N ALA A 261 22.44 -3.86 -23.28
CA ALA A 261 23.05 -2.97 -22.30
C ALA A 261 24.54 -2.79 -22.63
N PRO A 262 25.11 -1.57 -22.48
CA PRO A 262 26.54 -1.38 -22.58
C PRO A 262 27.24 -2.28 -21.56
N ARG A 263 28.22 -3.06 -21.99
CA ARG A 263 28.97 -3.90 -21.06
C ARG A 263 29.82 -3.03 -20.15
N SER A 264 29.81 -3.32 -18.85
CA SER A 264 30.77 -2.71 -17.94
C SER A 264 32.16 -3.33 -18.16
N ALA A 265 33.23 -2.61 -17.78
CA ALA A 265 34.59 -3.11 -17.97
C ALA A 265 34.88 -4.39 -17.16
N ASP A 266 34.14 -4.65 -16.09
CA ASP A 266 34.30 -5.81 -15.21
C ASP A 266 33.64 -7.08 -15.80
N GLU A 267 32.59 -6.93 -16.62
CA GLU A 267 31.88 -8.05 -17.30
C GLU A 267 32.71 -8.73 -18.41
N VAL A 268 33.81 -8.09 -18.83
CA VAL A 268 34.72 -8.67 -19.84
C VAL A 268 35.47 -9.88 -19.28
N SER A 269 35.57 -10.02 -17.95
CA SER A 269 36.32 -11.10 -17.30
C SER A 269 35.53 -12.41 -17.09
N GLU A 270 34.20 -12.35 -17.03
CA GLU A 270 33.36 -13.52 -16.73
C GLU A 270 32.93 -14.30 -17.98
N GLN A 271 32.84 -13.64 -19.14
CA GLN A 271 32.42 -14.29 -20.39
C GLN A 271 33.43 -15.27 -20.97
N ASP A 272 34.70 -15.24 -20.55
CA ASP A 272 35.69 -16.27 -20.90
C ASP A 272 35.43 -17.61 -20.17
N GLN A 273 34.58 -17.63 -19.13
CA GLN A 273 34.22 -18.87 -18.42
C GLN A 273 32.88 -19.46 -18.90
N ALA A 274 31.92 -18.61 -19.28
CA ALA A 274 30.57 -19.05 -19.65
C ALA A 274 30.44 -19.63 -21.08
N GLN A 275 31.45 -19.49 -21.95
CA GLN A 275 31.42 -20.06 -23.31
C GLN A 275 31.58 -21.60 -23.37
N THR A 276 31.63 -22.32 -22.24
CA THR A 276 31.82 -23.78 -22.22
C THR A 276 30.57 -24.63 -21.94
N SER A 277 29.39 -24.03 -21.72
CA SER A 277 28.15 -24.81 -21.54
C SER A 277 26.98 -24.23 -22.33
N GLY A 278 26.84 -24.67 -23.58
CA GLY A 278 25.65 -24.40 -24.38
C GLY A 278 24.47 -25.29 -23.98
N ALA A 279 23.30 -24.67 -23.77
CA ALA A 279 21.98 -25.12 -24.24
C ALA A 279 20.89 -24.15 -23.76
N ASP A 280 19.90 -23.90 -24.62
CA ASP A 280 18.70 -23.11 -24.38
C ASP A 280 17.98 -23.46 -23.06
N ALA A 281 17.98 -22.55 -22.09
CA ALA A 281 17.12 -22.61 -20.92
C ALA A 281 16.49 -21.23 -20.66
N ASN A 282 15.16 -21.21 -20.53
CA ASN A 282 14.44 -20.05 -19.99
C ASN A 282 14.90 -19.86 -18.53
N PRO A 283 15.41 -18.69 -18.12
CA PRO A 283 15.92 -18.51 -16.77
C PRO A 283 14.81 -18.70 -15.74
N GLN A 284 15.06 -19.55 -14.74
CA GLN A 284 14.15 -19.76 -13.62
C GLN A 284 14.52 -18.85 -12.43
N PRO A 285 13.52 -18.35 -11.67
CA PRO A 285 13.80 -17.63 -10.43
C PRO A 285 14.67 -18.48 -9.48
N GLY A 286 15.83 -17.96 -9.09
CA GLY A 286 16.77 -18.63 -8.18
C GLY A 286 17.99 -19.31 -8.85
N GLU A 287 18.20 -19.14 -10.15
CA GLU A 287 19.49 -19.49 -10.77
C GLU A 287 20.54 -18.40 -10.59
N GLU A 288 21.82 -18.76 -10.78
CA GLU A 288 22.96 -17.83 -10.81
C GLU A 288 22.61 -16.67 -11.79
N PHE A 289 22.72 -15.41 -11.33
CA PHE A 289 22.22 -14.16 -11.95
C PHE A 289 20.75 -13.78 -11.69
N SER A 290 19.99 -14.56 -10.92
CA SER A 290 18.74 -14.10 -10.31
C SER A 290 19.05 -13.05 -9.25
N SER A 291 18.22 -12.01 -9.13
CA SER A 291 18.37 -10.89 -8.19
C SER A 291 18.39 -11.26 -6.69
N ALA A 292 18.38 -12.56 -6.37
CA ALA A 292 18.45 -13.10 -5.03
C ALA A 292 19.89 -13.37 -4.54
N ASP A 293 20.90 -13.40 -5.42
CA ASP A 293 22.28 -13.78 -5.09
C ASP A 293 23.29 -12.62 -5.10
N SER A 294 22.86 -11.39 -4.82
CA SER A 294 23.86 -10.40 -4.39
C SER A 294 24.34 -10.79 -2.99
N ASP A 295 25.56 -11.36 -2.91
CA ASP A 295 26.22 -11.43 -1.62
C ASP A 295 26.28 -10.00 -1.04
N GLY A 296 25.87 -9.84 0.21
CA GLY A 296 25.73 -8.53 0.84
C GLY A 296 27.07 -7.85 1.11
N SER A 297 28.12 -8.10 0.33
CA SER A 297 29.41 -7.47 0.51
C SER A 297 29.40 -6.05 -0.08
N VAL A 298 29.27 -5.07 0.83
CA VAL A 298 29.51 -3.67 0.50
C VAL A 298 31.01 -3.51 0.18
N PRO A 299 31.41 -3.10 -1.03
CA PRO A 299 32.82 -2.85 -1.32
C PRO A 299 33.33 -1.71 -0.42
N PRO A 300 34.55 -1.80 0.13
CA PRO A 300 35.06 -0.79 1.04
C PRO A 300 35.16 0.57 0.34
N ALA A 301 34.68 1.60 1.04
CA ALA A 301 34.72 2.98 0.56
C ALA A 301 36.17 3.38 0.23
N LYS A 302 36.40 3.84 -1.00
CA LYS A 302 37.68 4.44 -1.39
C LYS A 302 37.91 5.68 -0.52
N GLU A 303 38.99 5.67 0.26
CA GLU A 303 39.49 6.84 0.95
C GLU A 303 39.84 7.91 -0.09
N ALA A 304 39.33 9.12 0.12
CA ALA A 304 39.61 10.27 -0.73
C ALA A 304 40.99 10.86 -0.38
N GLU A 305 41.89 10.88 -1.36
CA GLU A 305 43.02 11.83 -1.43
C GLU A 305 42.57 13.16 -2.03
#